data_AF-A0A2F0AQJ5-F1
#
_entry.id   AF-A0A2F0AQJ5-F1
#
_cell.length_a   1.000
_cell.length_b   1.000
_cell.length_c   1.000
_cell.angle_alpha   90.00
_cell.angle_beta   90.00
_cell.angle_gamma   90.00
#
_symmetry.space_group_name_H-M   'P 1'
#
loop_
_entity.id
_entity.type
_entity.pdbx_description
1 polymer ?
#
loop_
_entity_poly.entity_id
_entity_poly.type
_entity_poly.pdbx_seq_one_letter_code
_entity_poly.pdbx_strand_id
1 'polypeptide(L)'
;MHNDTVRSERGSDKLMTQEDCDNLTWQLFGEPALIETNVYIQKPGAYAMNSLDKTQSGPTLIGMIHLDSLPGSPGFTGDFQHILTHALADASTLVDAGFDSLMVENYNDVPFFSNRVPAVTVASMSRCISAIRIAFPTTPIGVNVLRNDALSALSIAQACGAQYIRVNVLAGASVTDQGLIQSQAADLLRARAAWQSKVRIFADVGVKHAAPLGSSELAPVARDTAYRGLADALIVSGLATGSQTSKADLDTVKKAVPDREIFVGSGVTLNNFDPDVADGFIIGTSIKTDGRVCSKKARQIVVRRNHG
;
A
#
# COMPACT_ATOMS: atom_id res chain seq x y z
N MET A 1 -74.54 -27.94 16.79
CA MET A 1 -73.55 -26.98 17.31
C MET A 1 -72.18 -27.56 16.98
N HIS A 2 -71.77 -27.31 15.73
CA HIS A 2 -70.66 -26.44 15.33
C HIS A 2 -69.30 -27.14 15.46
N ASN A 3 -68.86 -27.62 14.31
CA ASN A 3 -67.64 -28.36 14.05
C ASN A 3 -66.73 -27.37 13.30
N ASP A 4 -65.93 -26.60 14.02
CA ASP A 4 -65.13 -25.52 13.43
C ASP A 4 -63.74 -26.01 13.05
N THR A 5 -63.61 -26.22 11.74
CA THR A 5 -62.37 -26.30 10.96
C THR A 5 -61.39 -25.18 11.30
N VAL A 6 -60.21 -25.56 11.80
CA VAL A 6 -59.01 -24.69 11.81
C VAL A 6 -58.54 -24.53 10.36
N ARG A 7 -58.83 -23.38 9.76
CA ARG A 7 -58.19 -22.96 8.50
C ARG A 7 -56.76 -22.54 8.80
N SER A 8 -55.81 -23.24 8.19
CA SER A 8 -54.41 -22.81 8.09
C SER A 8 -54.34 -21.59 7.18
N GLU A 9 -54.08 -20.40 7.73
CA GLU A 9 -53.60 -19.28 6.94
C GLU A 9 -52.15 -19.55 6.55
N ARG A 10 -51.97 -20.14 5.35
CA ARG A 10 -50.69 -20.06 4.65
C ARG A 10 -50.51 -18.60 4.24
N GLY A 11 -49.80 -17.85 5.09
CA GLY A 11 -49.23 -16.56 4.70
C GLY A 11 -48.37 -16.79 3.45
N SER A 12 -48.69 -16.08 2.38
CA SER A 12 -47.91 -16.08 1.15
C SER A 12 -46.50 -15.57 1.46
N ASP A 13 -45.48 -16.41 1.31
CA ASP A 13 -44.09 -15.98 1.20
C ASP A 13 -43.95 -15.14 -0.07
N LYS A 14 -44.24 -13.84 0.05
CA LYS A 14 -43.84 -12.84 -0.92
C LYS A 14 -42.40 -12.44 -0.58
N LEU A 15 -41.47 -12.80 -1.45
CA LEU A 15 -40.16 -12.16 -1.48
C LEU A 15 -40.37 -10.64 -1.53
N MET A 16 -39.74 -9.91 -0.62
CA MET A 16 -39.76 -8.44 -0.62
C MET A 16 -39.32 -7.92 -1.98
N THR A 17 -40.11 -7.02 -2.54
CA THR A 17 -39.73 -6.31 -3.76
C THR A 17 -38.67 -5.26 -3.42
N GLN A 18 -37.92 -4.79 -4.43
CA GLN A 18 -36.96 -3.68 -4.24
C GLN A 18 -37.65 -2.44 -3.63
N GLU A 19 -38.91 -2.21 -3.98
CA GLU A 19 -39.74 -1.12 -3.48
C GLU A 19 -40.11 -1.30 -2.00
N ASP A 20 -40.29 -2.54 -1.53
CA ASP A 20 -40.48 -2.85 -0.11
C ASP A 20 -39.20 -2.62 0.71
N CYS A 21 -38.03 -2.95 0.15
CA CYS A 21 -36.72 -2.66 0.76
C CYS A 21 -36.47 -1.15 0.86
N ASP A 22 -36.78 -0.41 -0.20
CA ASP A 22 -36.63 1.04 -0.23
C ASP A 22 -37.57 1.70 0.80
N ASN A 23 -38.81 1.22 0.93
CA ASN A 23 -39.77 1.71 1.94
C ASN A 23 -39.41 1.39 3.39
N LEU A 24 -38.79 0.22 3.66
CA LEU A 24 -38.23 -0.10 4.98
C LEU A 24 -37.06 0.82 5.36
N THR A 25 -36.30 1.28 4.37
CA THR A 25 -35.22 2.26 4.56
C THR A 25 -35.77 3.62 5.04
N TRP A 26 -37.01 3.97 4.68
CA TRP A 26 -37.63 5.25 5.10
C TRP A 26 -38.31 5.20 6.47
N GLN A 27 -38.83 4.03 6.89
CA GLN A 27 -39.50 3.89 8.19
C GLN A 27 -38.55 3.76 9.39
N LEU A 28 -37.33 3.27 9.19
CA LEU A 28 -36.34 3.12 10.26
C LEU A 28 -35.48 4.38 10.51
N PHE A 29 -35.35 5.27 9.52
CA PHE A 29 -34.41 6.39 9.56
C PHE A 29 -35.05 7.78 9.56
N GLY A 30 -36.39 7.88 9.44
CA GLY A 30 -37.09 9.17 9.41
C GLY A 30 -36.75 10.03 8.19
N GLU A 31 -37.50 11.11 7.98
CA GLU A 31 -37.09 12.12 6.99
C GLU A 31 -35.74 12.72 7.41
N PRO A 32 -34.83 13.02 6.46
CA PRO A 32 -33.52 13.56 6.77
C PRO A 32 -33.68 14.97 7.35
N ALA A 33 -33.77 15.04 8.68
CA ALA A 33 -33.18 16.16 9.39
C ALA A 33 -31.70 16.15 9.01
N LEU A 34 -31.25 17.21 8.36
CA LEU A 34 -29.84 17.49 8.11
C LEU A 34 -29.11 17.55 9.45
N ILE A 35 -28.73 16.39 9.96
CA ILE A 35 -27.68 16.25 10.95
C ILE A 35 -26.42 16.46 10.13
N GLU A 36 -25.72 17.57 10.36
CA GLU A 36 -24.36 17.84 9.88
C GLU A 36 -23.37 16.82 10.49
N THR A 37 -23.54 15.55 10.15
CA THR A 37 -22.48 14.56 10.21
C THR A 37 -22.06 14.36 8.78
N ASN A 38 -20.85 14.81 8.43
CA ASN A 38 -20.16 14.52 7.17
C ASN A 38 -19.87 13.01 7.05
N VAL A 39 -20.91 12.18 7.03
CA VAL A 39 -20.83 10.80 6.58
C VAL A 39 -20.82 10.90 5.06
N TYR A 40 -19.62 10.88 4.50
CA TYR A 40 -19.43 10.70 3.07
C TYR A 40 -20.01 9.34 2.68
N ILE A 41 -21.26 9.33 2.21
CA ILE A 41 -21.86 8.14 1.59
C ILE A 41 -21.14 7.96 0.25
N GLN A 42 -20.21 7.01 0.22
CA GLN A 42 -19.39 6.71 -0.94
C GLN A 42 -20.22 6.09 -2.06
N LYS A 43 -20.08 6.59 -3.29
CA LYS A 43 -20.69 5.95 -4.46
C LYS A 43 -19.95 4.64 -4.78
N PRO A 44 -20.65 3.50 -4.89
CA PRO A 44 -20.07 2.27 -5.42
C PRO A 44 -19.52 2.53 -6.82
N GLY A 45 -18.20 2.39 -7.01
CA GLY A 45 -17.54 2.56 -8.32
C GLY A 45 -16.45 3.65 -8.39
N ALA A 46 -16.28 4.50 -7.38
CA ALA A 46 -15.25 5.53 -7.37
C ALA A 46 -13.80 5.01 -7.23
N TYR A 47 -13.62 3.70 -6.99
CA TYR A 47 -12.32 3.04 -6.84
C TYR A 47 -11.72 2.54 -8.17
N ALA A 48 -12.43 2.71 -9.29
CA ALA A 48 -12.03 2.19 -10.59
C ALA A 48 -11.09 3.15 -11.35
N MET A 49 -9.97 3.55 -10.74
CA MET A 49 -8.83 4.11 -11.47
C MET A 49 -7.58 3.37 -11.01
N ASN A 50 -7.20 2.36 -11.80
CA ASN A 50 -6.03 1.52 -11.56
C ASN A 50 -4.71 2.17 -12.02
N SER A 51 -4.72 3.41 -12.49
CA SER A 51 -3.63 3.90 -13.30
C SER A 51 -2.46 4.44 -12.46
N LEU A 52 -1.62 3.53 -11.97
CA LEU A 52 -0.18 3.76 -12.10
C LEU A 52 0.22 3.80 -13.60
N ASP A 53 -0.68 3.42 -14.50
CA ASP A 53 -0.54 3.57 -15.94
C ASP A 53 -0.16 5.01 -16.30
N LYS A 54 1.01 5.14 -16.94
CA LYS A 54 1.72 6.39 -17.22
C LYS A 54 0.83 7.40 -17.94
N THR A 55 0.37 8.42 -17.22
CA THR A 55 -0.33 9.58 -17.79
C THR A 55 0.63 10.73 -18.12
N GLN A 56 1.88 10.66 -17.68
CA GLN A 56 2.92 11.67 -17.90
C GLN A 56 4.17 11.06 -18.53
N SER A 57 4.92 11.87 -19.28
CA SER A 57 6.25 11.54 -19.77
C SER A 57 7.26 11.49 -18.61
N GLY A 58 7.82 10.33 -18.31
CA GLY A 58 8.86 10.14 -17.29
C GLY A 58 8.61 8.92 -16.38
N PRO A 59 9.55 8.63 -15.46
CA PRO A 59 9.38 7.56 -14.48
C PRO A 59 8.36 7.93 -13.40
N THR A 60 7.67 6.94 -12.85
CA THR A 60 6.72 7.13 -11.75
C THR A 60 7.44 7.49 -10.45
N LEU A 61 7.01 8.56 -9.77
CA LEU A 61 7.52 8.95 -8.45
C LEU A 61 6.55 8.54 -7.35
N ILE A 62 7.02 7.70 -6.43
CA ILE A 62 6.30 7.25 -5.25
C ILE A 62 6.92 7.89 -4.02
N GLY A 63 6.15 8.70 -3.28
CA GLY A 63 6.60 9.38 -2.08
C GLY A 63 6.26 8.59 -0.82
N MET A 64 7.25 8.35 0.05
CA MET A 64 7.04 7.59 1.28
C MET A 64 6.47 8.45 2.41
N ILE A 65 5.34 8.01 2.95
CA ILE A 65 4.76 8.47 4.21
C ILE A 65 5.17 7.47 5.28
N HIS A 66 6.12 7.86 6.11
CA HIS A 66 6.60 7.05 7.23
C HIS A 66 5.77 7.44 8.44
N LEU A 67 4.90 6.54 8.89
CA LEU A 67 4.08 6.80 10.07
C LEU A 67 4.97 6.90 11.31
N ASP A 68 4.58 7.77 12.23
CA ASP A 68 5.08 7.75 13.61
C ASP A 68 4.67 6.44 14.29
N SER A 69 5.31 6.11 15.42
CA SER A 69 5.05 4.89 16.18
C SER A 69 3.56 4.71 16.48
N LEU A 70 2.98 3.61 16.01
CA LEU A 70 1.55 3.32 16.12
C LEU A 70 1.20 2.73 17.49
N PRO A 71 -0.08 2.78 17.92
CA PRO A 71 -0.54 2.05 19.09
C PRO A 71 -0.08 0.59 19.08
N GLY A 72 0.61 0.18 20.16
CA GLY A 72 1.25 -1.13 20.28
C GLY A 72 2.77 -1.12 20.03
N SER A 73 3.31 -0.10 19.36
CA SER A 73 4.75 0.14 19.27
C SER A 73 5.31 0.71 20.57
N PRO A 74 6.52 0.32 21.02
CA PRO A 74 7.18 0.91 22.20
C PRO A 74 7.35 2.42 22.11
N GLY A 75 7.47 2.98 20.90
CA GLY A 75 7.64 4.41 20.68
C GLY A 75 6.35 5.22 20.67
N PHE A 76 5.18 4.60 20.87
CA PHE A 76 3.90 5.32 20.83
C PHE A 76 3.71 6.20 22.06
N THR A 77 3.40 7.47 21.83
CA THR A 77 3.29 8.50 22.87
C THR A 77 1.86 8.73 23.38
N GLY A 78 0.88 7.96 22.90
CA GLY A 78 -0.51 8.09 23.30
C GLY A 78 -1.36 9.01 22.40
N ASP A 79 -0.74 9.77 21.48
CA ASP A 79 -1.44 10.71 20.61
C ASP A 79 -1.57 10.17 19.18
N PHE A 80 -2.62 9.39 18.93
CA PHE A 80 -2.92 8.90 17.58
C PHE A 80 -3.30 10.04 16.62
N GLN A 81 -3.88 11.14 17.12
CA GLN A 81 -4.27 12.25 16.25
C GLN A 81 -3.06 12.99 15.68
N HIS A 82 -1.97 13.05 16.44
CA HIS A 82 -0.69 13.55 15.92
C HIS A 82 -0.23 12.75 14.70
N ILE A 83 -0.27 11.41 14.80
CA ILE A 83 0.14 10.50 13.71
C ILE A 83 -0.71 10.76 12.46
N LEU A 84 -2.02 10.89 12.64
CA LEU A 84 -2.95 11.13 11.53
C LEU A 84 -2.70 12.49 10.87
N THR A 85 -2.55 13.54 11.68
CA THR A 85 -2.27 14.91 11.22
C THR A 85 -0.95 14.97 10.45
N HIS A 86 0.08 14.31 10.98
CA HIS A 86 1.38 14.23 10.33
C HIS A 86 1.31 13.49 8.99
N ALA A 87 0.66 12.31 8.95
CA ALA A 87 0.53 11.53 7.73
C ALA A 87 -0.24 12.29 6.62
N LEU A 88 -1.29 13.05 6.99
CA LEU A 88 -2.03 13.90 6.05
C LEU A 88 -1.19 15.09 5.55
N ALA A 89 -0.38 15.70 6.41
CA ALA A 89 0.52 16.79 6.01
C ALA A 89 1.62 16.31 5.04
N ASP A 90 2.21 15.14 5.29
CA ASP A 90 3.16 14.51 4.39
C ASP A 90 2.50 14.17 3.03
N ALA A 91 1.28 13.60 3.06
CA ALA A 91 0.51 13.30 1.86
C ALA A 91 0.22 14.56 1.03
N SER A 92 -0.28 15.64 1.65
CA SER A 92 -0.52 16.92 0.98
C SER A 92 0.75 17.44 0.34
N THR A 93 1.86 17.45 1.08
CA THR A 93 3.14 17.97 0.58
C THR A 93 3.64 17.21 -0.64
N LEU A 94 3.49 15.89 -0.66
CA LEU A 94 3.88 15.04 -1.79
C LEU A 94 2.99 15.27 -3.01
N VAL A 95 1.67 15.31 -2.82
CA VAL A 95 0.70 15.57 -3.90
C VAL A 95 0.93 16.96 -4.48
N ASP A 96 1.07 17.99 -3.65
CA ASP A 96 1.33 19.38 -4.05
C ASP A 96 2.69 19.56 -4.74
N ALA A 97 3.66 18.67 -4.46
CA ALA A 97 4.94 18.67 -5.14
C ALA A 97 4.87 18.02 -6.53
N GLY A 98 3.83 17.22 -6.81
CA GLY A 98 3.64 16.52 -8.08
C GLY A 98 4.13 15.07 -8.08
N PHE A 99 4.17 14.40 -6.92
CA PHE A 99 4.38 12.95 -6.87
C PHE A 99 3.18 12.21 -7.45
N ASP A 100 3.43 11.14 -8.20
CA ASP A 100 2.40 10.39 -8.91
C ASP A 100 1.64 9.44 -7.97
N SER A 101 2.27 9.02 -6.87
CA SER A 101 1.67 8.11 -5.90
C SER A 101 2.30 8.25 -4.50
N LEU A 102 1.57 7.79 -3.49
CA LEU A 102 1.98 7.76 -2.08
C LEU A 102 2.20 6.32 -1.65
N MET A 103 3.17 6.06 -0.76
CA MET A 103 3.31 4.76 -0.08
C MET A 103 3.35 4.95 1.42
N VAL A 104 2.42 4.33 2.14
CA VAL A 104 2.32 4.43 3.61
C VAL A 104 3.01 3.22 4.26
N GLU A 105 3.90 3.49 5.21
CA GLU A 105 4.72 2.48 5.89
C GLU A 105 4.76 2.72 7.40
N ASN A 106 4.68 1.65 8.21
CA ASN A 106 4.84 1.70 9.66
C ASN A 106 6.32 1.80 10.10
N TYR A 107 7.09 2.68 9.46
CA TYR A 107 8.55 2.76 9.58
C TYR A 107 9.07 2.95 11.01
N ASN A 108 8.31 3.64 11.88
CA ASN A 108 8.72 3.90 13.26
C ASN A 108 8.18 2.88 14.28
N ASP A 109 7.56 1.77 13.85
CA ASP A 109 7.14 0.66 14.73
C ASP A 109 8.30 -0.25 15.17
N VAL A 110 9.49 0.32 15.39
CA VAL A 110 10.66 -0.45 15.82
C VAL A 110 10.54 -0.87 17.28
N PRO A 111 10.93 -2.12 17.64
CA PRO A 111 11.38 -3.20 16.78
C PRO A 111 10.20 -3.88 16.03
N PHE A 112 10.46 -4.29 14.78
CA PHE A 112 9.41 -4.91 13.95
C PHE A 112 9.16 -6.37 14.32
N PHE A 113 7.93 -6.84 14.05
CA PHE A 113 7.61 -8.26 14.11
C PHE A 113 8.23 -9.02 12.92
N SER A 114 8.72 -10.23 13.17
CA SER A 114 9.24 -11.14 12.13
C SER A 114 8.13 -11.80 11.30
N ASN A 115 6.90 -11.77 11.80
CA ASN A 115 5.71 -12.40 11.23
C ASN A 115 4.55 -11.40 11.13
N ARG A 116 3.33 -11.85 11.44
CA ARG A 116 2.13 -11.01 11.39
C ARG A 116 2.16 -9.93 12.44
N VAL A 117 1.87 -8.69 12.04
CA VAL A 117 1.69 -7.59 13.00
C VAL A 117 0.40 -7.79 13.82
N PRO A 118 0.34 -7.27 15.06
CA PRO A 118 -0.88 -7.29 15.85
C PRO A 118 -2.05 -6.57 15.15
N ALA A 119 -3.28 -6.96 15.50
CA ALA A 119 -4.49 -6.36 14.93
C ALA A 119 -4.56 -4.83 15.13
N VAL A 120 -3.97 -4.32 16.23
CA VAL A 120 -3.91 -2.88 16.49
C VAL A 120 -3.07 -2.14 15.44
N THR A 121 -1.93 -2.70 14.98
CA THR A 121 -1.14 -2.14 13.89
C THR A 121 -1.94 -2.09 12.60
N VAL A 122 -2.64 -3.18 12.26
CA VAL A 122 -3.52 -3.25 11.08
C VAL A 122 -4.61 -2.18 11.13
N ALA A 123 -5.30 -2.04 12.27
CA ALA A 123 -6.36 -1.07 12.47
C ALA A 123 -5.84 0.38 12.39
N SER A 124 -4.70 0.66 13.01
CA SER A 124 -4.05 1.97 13.01
C SER A 124 -3.59 2.38 11.62
N MET A 125 -2.93 1.50 10.88
CA MET A 125 -2.54 1.77 9.48
C MET A 125 -3.76 1.96 8.59
N SER A 126 -4.79 1.12 8.73
CA SER A 126 -6.05 1.25 7.98
C SER A 126 -6.68 2.62 8.21
N ARG A 127 -6.71 3.11 9.46
CA ARG A 127 -7.25 4.43 9.80
C ARG A 127 -6.47 5.57 9.13
N CYS A 128 -5.14 5.51 9.13
CA CYS A 128 -4.30 6.51 8.44
C CYS A 128 -4.54 6.48 6.93
N ILE A 129 -4.54 5.29 6.31
CA ILE A 129 -4.68 5.14 4.86
C ILE A 129 -6.08 5.54 4.39
N SER A 130 -7.13 5.18 5.13
CA SER A 130 -8.50 5.62 4.83
C SER A 130 -8.63 7.15 4.89
N ALA A 131 -8.01 7.82 5.86
CA ALA A 131 -8.03 9.28 5.92
C ALA A 131 -7.30 9.92 4.73
N ILE A 132 -6.13 9.39 4.36
CA ILE A 132 -5.39 9.85 3.17
C ILE A 132 -6.20 9.62 1.90
N ARG A 133 -6.84 8.45 1.73
CA ARG A 133 -7.71 8.16 0.59
C ARG A 133 -8.88 9.15 0.51
N ILE A 134 -9.50 9.50 1.63
CA ILE A 134 -10.59 10.49 1.65
C ILE A 134 -10.09 11.87 1.22
N ALA A 135 -8.93 12.30 1.73
CA ALA A 135 -8.34 13.60 1.40
C ALA A 135 -7.84 13.67 -0.06
N PHE A 136 -7.34 12.57 -0.61
CA PHE A 136 -6.73 12.48 -1.95
C PHE A 136 -7.35 11.33 -2.76
N PRO A 137 -8.62 11.47 -3.20
CA PRO A 137 -9.40 10.37 -3.77
C PRO A 137 -8.82 9.79 -5.06
N THR A 138 -8.12 10.60 -5.85
CA THR A 138 -7.55 10.21 -7.16
C THR A 138 -6.09 9.78 -7.11
N THR A 139 -5.38 10.01 -5.99
CA THR A 139 -3.95 9.68 -5.89
C THR A 139 -3.78 8.19 -5.55
N PRO A 140 -3.03 7.41 -6.33
CA PRO A 140 -2.74 6.01 -5.99
C PRO A 140 -1.99 5.90 -4.66
N ILE A 141 -2.37 4.94 -3.83
CA ILE A 141 -1.76 4.67 -2.53
C ILE A 141 -1.21 3.25 -2.52
N GLY A 142 0.03 3.09 -2.08
CA GLY A 142 0.67 1.84 -1.74
C GLY A 142 0.72 1.60 -0.24
N VAL A 143 0.76 0.34 0.18
CA VAL A 143 0.90 -0.05 1.59
C VAL A 143 2.16 -0.90 1.78
N ASN A 144 2.99 -0.57 2.76
CA ASN A 144 4.08 -1.43 3.21
C ASN A 144 3.95 -1.73 4.71
N VAL A 145 3.84 -3.00 5.08
CA VAL A 145 3.78 -3.42 6.50
C VAL A 145 5.07 -4.16 6.84
N LEU A 146 5.94 -3.46 7.57
CA LEU A 146 7.21 -4.00 8.01
C LEU A 146 7.04 -5.03 9.14
N ARG A 147 7.85 -6.10 9.17
CA ARG A 147 9.02 -6.30 8.29
C ARG A 147 8.74 -7.03 6.98
N ASN A 148 7.75 -7.91 6.92
CA ASN A 148 7.34 -8.61 5.69
C ASN A 148 5.90 -9.13 5.75
N ASP A 149 4.98 -8.40 6.40
CA ASP A 149 3.60 -8.85 6.56
C ASP A 149 2.74 -8.50 5.34
N ALA A 150 2.96 -9.25 4.25
CA ALA A 150 2.26 -9.03 2.99
C ALA A 150 0.75 -9.27 3.08
N LEU A 151 0.29 -10.19 3.94
CA LEU A 151 -1.13 -10.48 4.05
C LEU A 151 -1.89 -9.38 4.78
N SER A 152 -1.31 -8.80 5.83
CA SER A 152 -1.88 -7.61 6.47
C SER A 152 -1.82 -6.41 5.53
N ALA A 153 -0.73 -6.21 4.78
CA ALA A 153 -0.65 -5.17 3.75
C ALA A 153 -1.77 -5.30 2.72
N LEU A 154 -2.01 -6.52 2.19
CA LEU A 154 -3.09 -6.80 1.24
C LEU A 154 -4.46 -6.54 1.86
N SER A 155 -4.67 -6.94 3.12
CA SER A 155 -5.92 -6.74 3.84
C SER A 155 -6.25 -5.25 4.01
N ILE A 156 -5.26 -4.45 4.43
CA ILE A 156 -5.38 -2.99 4.55
C ILE A 156 -5.64 -2.37 3.18
N ALA A 157 -4.87 -2.76 2.16
CA ALA A 157 -5.02 -2.22 0.82
C ALA A 157 -6.43 -2.47 0.25
N GLN A 158 -6.93 -3.70 0.40
CA GLN A 158 -8.27 -4.07 -0.04
C GLN A 158 -9.36 -3.28 0.71
N ALA A 159 -9.25 -3.15 2.04
CA ALA A 159 -10.25 -2.47 2.85
C ALA A 159 -10.26 -0.95 2.64
N CYS A 160 -9.11 -0.34 2.38
CA CYS A 160 -8.97 1.11 2.25
C CYS A 160 -8.96 1.61 0.79
N GLY A 161 -9.01 0.72 -0.20
CA GLY A 161 -8.94 1.08 -1.62
C GLY A 161 -7.56 1.60 -2.04
N ALA A 162 -6.48 0.96 -1.55
CA ALA A 162 -5.12 1.17 -2.01
C ALA A 162 -4.84 0.30 -3.24
N GLN A 163 -3.91 0.72 -4.11
CA GLN A 163 -3.71 0.13 -5.44
C GLN A 163 -2.63 -0.95 -5.44
N TYR A 164 -1.69 -0.90 -4.49
CA TYR A 164 -0.58 -1.83 -4.47
C TYR A 164 -0.01 -2.02 -3.05
N ILE A 165 0.75 -3.08 -2.88
CA ILE A 165 1.54 -3.34 -1.68
C ILE A 165 3.00 -3.49 -2.03
N ARG A 166 3.87 -3.18 -1.07
CA ARG A 166 5.28 -3.56 -1.12
C ARG A 166 5.51 -4.81 -0.26
N VAL A 167 6.30 -5.75 -0.77
CA VAL A 167 6.68 -6.99 -0.08
C VAL A 167 8.19 -7.12 -0.11
N ASN A 168 8.83 -7.09 1.06
CA ASN A 168 10.29 -7.13 1.14
C ASN A 168 10.85 -8.50 0.73
N VAL A 169 10.28 -9.60 1.23
CA VAL A 169 10.68 -10.97 0.88
C VAL A 169 9.48 -11.68 0.27
N LEU A 170 9.24 -11.48 -1.02
CA LEU A 170 8.21 -12.23 -1.75
C LEU A 170 8.72 -13.61 -2.18
N ALA A 171 10.01 -13.77 -2.48
CA ALA A 171 10.62 -15.05 -2.86
C ALA A 171 11.86 -15.33 -2.01
N GLY A 172 12.09 -16.61 -1.71
CA GLY A 172 13.23 -17.06 -0.90
C GLY A 172 13.08 -16.76 0.60
N ALA A 173 14.22 -16.58 1.25
CA ALA A 173 14.32 -16.26 2.67
C ALA A 173 15.54 -15.37 2.92
N SER A 174 15.49 -14.57 3.98
CA SER A 174 16.56 -13.66 4.36
C SER A 174 16.72 -13.60 5.88
N VAL A 175 17.95 -13.47 6.35
CA VAL A 175 18.28 -13.26 7.77
C VAL A 175 18.37 -11.76 8.04
N THR A 176 17.57 -11.26 8.98
CA THR A 176 17.48 -9.84 9.38
C THR A 176 17.74 -9.67 10.88
N ASP A 177 17.63 -8.44 11.36
CA ASP A 177 17.58 -8.10 12.80
C ASP A 177 16.34 -8.68 13.53
N GLN A 178 15.33 -9.15 12.79
CA GLN A 178 14.18 -9.91 13.31
C GLN A 178 14.37 -11.44 13.20
N GLY A 179 15.55 -11.91 12.78
CA GLY A 179 15.82 -13.33 12.55
C GLY A 179 15.49 -13.77 11.12
N LEU A 180 15.04 -15.01 10.95
CA LEU A 180 14.72 -15.56 9.63
C LEU A 180 13.36 -15.05 9.14
N ILE A 181 13.36 -14.36 8.01
CA ILE A 181 12.18 -13.96 7.26
C ILE A 181 12.04 -14.86 6.03
N GLN A 182 10.87 -15.45 5.85
CA GLN A 182 10.57 -16.35 4.73
C GLN A 182 9.45 -15.78 3.86
N SER A 183 9.48 -16.14 2.58
CA SER A 183 8.41 -15.85 1.64
C SER A 183 7.05 -16.33 2.12
N GLN A 184 6.04 -15.48 1.95
CA GLN A 184 4.63 -15.80 2.15
C GLN A 184 3.84 -15.76 0.82
N ALA A 185 4.51 -15.90 -0.33
CA ALA A 185 3.87 -15.72 -1.64
C ALA A 185 2.67 -16.65 -1.86
N ALA A 186 2.78 -17.91 -1.44
CA ALA A 186 1.71 -18.90 -1.63
C ALA A 186 0.41 -18.49 -0.92
N ASP A 187 0.50 -17.98 0.31
CA ASP A 187 -0.67 -17.53 1.07
C ASP A 187 -1.18 -16.19 0.56
N LEU A 188 -0.26 -15.26 0.26
CA LEU A 188 -0.58 -13.96 -0.30
C LEU A 188 -1.36 -14.05 -1.60
N LEU A 189 -0.91 -14.87 -2.56
CA LEU A 189 -1.56 -14.96 -3.86
C LEU A 189 -2.89 -15.69 -3.81
N ARG A 190 -3.04 -16.69 -2.94
CA ARG A 190 -4.34 -17.35 -2.72
C ARG A 190 -5.32 -16.39 -2.06
N ALA A 191 -4.88 -15.58 -1.10
CA ALA A 191 -5.72 -14.54 -0.52
C ALA A 191 -6.13 -13.50 -1.57
N ARG A 192 -5.18 -13.00 -2.37
CA ARG A 192 -5.47 -12.06 -3.48
C ARG A 192 -6.52 -12.63 -4.43
N ALA A 193 -6.39 -13.89 -4.82
CA ALA A 193 -7.35 -14.57 -5.70
C ALA A 193 -8.72 -14.77 -5.02
N ALA A 194 -8.74 -15.29 -3.79
CA ALA A 194 -9.95 -15.57 -3.04
C ALA A 194 -10.77 -14.31 -2.73
N TRP A 195 -10.09 -13.18 -2.50
CA TRP A 195 -10.73 -11.89 -2.26
C TRP A 195 -11.02 -11.10 -3.55
N GLN A 196 -10.72 -11.69 -4.71
CA GLN A 196 -10.81 -11.05 -6.03
C GLN A 196 -10.10 -9.69 -6.08
N SER A 197 -9.03 -9.57 -5.29
CA SER A 197 -8.32 -8.30 -5.11
C SER A 197 -7.52 -7.95 -6.36
N LYS A 198 -7.57 -6.67 -6.74
CA LYS A 198 -6.80 -6.09 -7.85
C LYS A 198 -5.53 -5.39 -7.39
N VAL A 199 -5.22 -5.48 -6.09
CA VAL A 199 -4.03 -4.87 -5.50
C VAL A 199 -2.77 -5.50 -6.11
N ARG A 200 -1.92 -4.65 -6.69
CA ARG A 200 -0.65 -5.06 -7.29
C ARG A 200 0.39 -5.37 -6.20
N ILE A 201 1.29 -6.30 -6.46
CA ILE A 201 2.34 -6.73 -5.55
C ILE A 201 3.69 -6.27 -6.09
N PHE A 202 4.30 -5.30 -5.42
CA PHE A 202 5.63 -4.80 -5.74
C PHE A 202 6.62 -5.46 -4.79
N ALA A 203 7.61 -6.16 -5.33
CA ALA A 203 8.47 -7.02 -4.52
C ALA A 203 9.94 -6.59 -4.60
N ASP A 204 10.60 -6.54 -3.44
CA ASP A 204 12.04 -6.24 -3.41
C ASP A 204 12.84 -7.41 -4.00
N VAL A 205 13.84 -7.08 -4.81
CA VAL A 205 14.87 -7.99 -5.31
C VAL A 205 16.14 -7.68 -4.54
N GLY A 206 16.39 -8.44 -3.49
CA GLY A 206 17.41 -8.13 -2.49
C GLY A 206 16.88 -7.16 -1.43
N VAL A 207 16.95 -7.56 -0.16
CA VAL A 207 16.38 -6.79 0.95
C VAL A 207 17.47 -6.07 1.73
N LYS A 208 17.30 -4.77 1.93
CA LYS A 208 18.21 -3.98 2.77
C LYS A 208 18.22 -4.50 4.21
N HIS A 209 19.39 -4.49 4.82
CA HIS A 209 19.64 -5.03 6.17
C HIS A 209 19.29 -6.52 6.31
N ALA A 210 19.39 -7.27 5.21
CA ALA A 210 19.14 -8.70 5.21
C ALA A 210 20.22 -9.43 4.42
N ALA A 211 20.66 -10.58 4.93
CA ALA A 211 21.50 -11.51 4.19
C ALA A 211 20.60 -12.58 3.54
N PRO A 212 20.63 -12.79 2.21
CA PRO A 212 19.83 -13.83 1.59
C PRO A 212 20.27 -15.21 2.10
N LEU A 213 19.30 -16.07 2.40
CA LEU A 213 19.54 -17.47 2.70
C LEU A 213 19.40 -18.27 1.39
N GLY A 214 20.51 -18.38 0.65
CA GLY A 214 20.54 -19.02 -0.66
C GLY A 214 21.36 -18.20 -1.66
N SER A 215 20.99 -18.25 -2.94
CA SER A 215 21.67 -17.48 -3.99
C SER A 215 21.52 -15.98 -3.74
N SER A 216 22.62 -15.26 -3.85
CA SER A 216 22.66 -13.80 -3.89
C SER A 216 22.78 -13.25 -5.32
N GLU A 217 22.69 -14.12 -6.34
CA GLU A 217 22.77 -13.69 -7.74
C GLU A 217 21.48 -12.98 -8.16
N LEU A 218 21.64 -11.73 -8.64
CA LEU A 218 20.51 -10.84 -8.85
C LEU A 218 19.54 -11.32 -9.94
N ALA A 219 20.04 -11.86 -11.06
CA ALA A 219 19.19 -12.28 -12.18
C ALA A 219 18.31 -13.51 -11.87
N PRO A 220 18.83 -14.61 -11.26
CA PRO A 220 17.98 -15.69 -10.77
C PRO A 220 16.95 -15.23 -9.74
N VAL A 221 17.36 -14.42 -8.75
CA VAL A 221 16.45 -13.90 -7.72
C VAL A 221 15.34 -13.05 -8.35
N ALA A 222 15.67 -12.18 -9.31
CA ALA A 222 14.68 -11.39 -10.03
C ALA A 222 13.65 -12.26 -10.77
N ARG A 223 14.10 -13.31 -11.48
CA ARG A 223 13.21 -14.26 -12.19
C ARG A 223 12.30 -15.01 -11.22
N ASP A 224 12.85 -15.48 -10.10
CA ASP A 224 12.05 -16.19 -9.10
C ASP A 224 11.01 -15.26 -8.47
N THR A 225 11.39 -14.03 -8.10
CA THR A 225 10.45 -13.03 -7.57
C THR A 225 9.34 -12.69 -8.58
N ALA A 226 9.69 -12.47 -9.85
CA ALA A 226 8.72 -12.09 -10.89
C ALA A 226 7.82 -13.25 -11.34
N TYR A 227 8.37 -14.43 -11.62
CA TYR A 227 7.65 -15.50 -12.31
C TYR A 227 7.22 -16.65 -11.40
N ARG A 228 7.89 -16.87 -10.26
CA ARG A 228 7.47 -17.86 -9.26
C ARG A 228 6.71 -17.21 -8.11
N GLY A 229 7.17 -16.03 -7.68
CA GLY A 229 6.48 -15.17 -6.72
C GLY A 229 5.29 -14.41 -7.31
N LEU A 230 5.21 -14.32 -8.65
CA LEU A 230 4.17 -13.59 -9.41
C LEU A 230 4.04 -12.12 -8.99
N ALA A 231 5.17 -11.46 -8.76
CA ALA A 231 5.22 -10.02 -8.56
C ALA A 231 4.74 -9.26 -9.81
N ASP A 232 3.99 -8.18 -9.61
CA ASP A 232 3.52 -7.30 -10.67
C ASP A 232 4.58 -6.25 -11.06
N ALA A 233 5.49 -5.93 -10.14
CA ALA A 233 6.67 -5.09 -10.38
C ALA A 233 7.80 -5.48 -9.42
N LEU A 234 9.04 -5.17 -9.81
CA LEU A 234 10.22 -5.43 -8.99
C LEU A 234 10.81 -4.12 -8.46
N ILE A 235 11.25 -4.16 -7.20
CA ILE A 235 11.92 -3.05 -6.53
C ILE A 235 13.37 -3.44 -6.32
N VAL A 236 14.30 -2.69 -6.92
CA VAL A 236 15.73 -2.91 -6.77
C VAL A 236 16.29 -1.89 -5.78
N SER A 237 16.92 -2.39 -4.73
CA SER A 237 17.56 -1.57 -3.70
C SER A 237 19.05 -1.87 -3.63
N GLY A 238 19.88 -0.86 -3.44
CA GLY A 238 21.32 -1.05 -3.21
C GLY A 238 21.60 -1.97 -2.01
N LEU A 239 22.63 -2.81 -2.11
CA LEU A 239 22.93 -3.90 -1.17
C LEU A 239 23.26 -3.45 0.27
N ALA A 240 23.60 -2.16 0.48
CA ALA A 240 23.87 -1.59 1.80
C ALA A 240 23.23 -0.22 2.01
N THR A 241 23.09 0.19 3.28
CA THR A 241 22.59 1.51 3.69
C THR A 241 23.47 2.61 3.12
N GLY A 242 22.88 3.53 2.34
CA GLY A 242 23.64 4.60 1.66
C GLY A 242 24.34 4.19 0.37
N SER A 243 24.38 2.89 0.01
CA SER A 243 24.89 2.44 -1.28
C SER A 243 23.84 2.65 -2.37
N GLN A 244 24.24 3.36 -3.43
CA GLN A 244 23.44 3.60 -4.63
C GLN A 244 23.09 2.27 -5.30
N THR A 245 21.84 2.12 -5.77
CA THR A 245 21.50 1.04 -6.70
C THR A 245 22.32 1.26 -7.98
N SER A 246 23.18 0.31 -8.34
CA SER A 246 24.04 0.49 -9.51
C SER A 246 23.21 0.35 -10.79
N LYS A 247 23.56 1.11 -11.83
CA LYS A 247 22.95 0.95 -13.17
C LYS A 247 23.12 -0.49 -13.68
N ALA A 248 24.24 -1.13 -13.36
CA ALA A 248 24.50 -2.53 -13.71
C ALA A 248 23.50 -3.51 -13.07
N ASP A 249 23.09 -3.27 -11.82
CA ASP A 249 22.06 -4.08 -11.15
C ASP A 249 20.70 -3.92 -11.83
N LEU A 250 20.31 -2.68 -12.14
CA LEU A 250 19.07 -2.38 -12.86
C LEU A 250 19.06 -3.03 -14.25
N ASP A 251 20.16 -2.91 -15.00
CA ASP A 251 20.33 -3.55 -16.32
C ASP A 251 20.25 -5.08 -16.21
N THR A 252 20.84 -5.66 -15.16
CA THR A 252 20.81 -7.09 -14.90
C THR A 252 19.39 -7.58 -14.64
N VAL A 253 18.62 -6.85 -13.81
CA VAL A 253 17.21 -7.17 -13.54
C VAL A 253 16.38 -6.97 -14.81
N LYS A 254 16.53 -5.86 -15.54
CA LYS A 254 15.76 -5.60 -16.77
C LYS A 254 15.98 -6.65 -17.85
N LYS A 255 17.22 -7.13 -18.01
CA LYS A 255 17.53 -8.25 -18.92
C LYS A 255 16.91 -9.56 -18.44
N ALA A 256 16.84 -9.79 -17.13
CA ALA A 256 16.31 -11.03 -16.57
C ALA A 256 14.77 -11.09 -16.60
N VAL A 257 14.10 -9.94 -16.49
CA VAL A 257 12.63 -9.80 -16.42
C VAL A 257 12.11 -8.62 -17.27
N PRO A 258 12.21 -8.70 -18.61
CA PRO A 258 11.96 -7.55 -19.50
C PRO A 258 10.50 -7.07 -19.51
N ASP A 259 9.55 -7.91 -19.09
CA ASP A 259 8.10 -7.66 -19.08
C ASP A 259 7.56 -7.05 -17.77
N ARG A 260 8.45 -6.77 -16.80
CA ARG A 260 8.08 -6.14 -15.52
C ARG A 260 8.60 -4.72 -15.42
N GLU A 261 7.82 -3.89 -14.72
CA GLU A 261 8.26 -2.57 -14.28
C GLU A 261 9.32 -2.72 -13.21
N ILE A 262 10.36 -1.89 -13.29
CA ILE A 262 11.47 -1.87 -12.34
C ILE A 262 11.49 -0.53 -11.61
N PHE A 263 11.39 -0.59 -10.29
CA PHE A 263 11.44 0.56 -9.41
C PHE A 263 12.76 0.60 -8.64
N VAL A 264 13.32 1.79 -8.41
CA VAL A 264 14.40 1.97 -7.43
C VAL A 264 13.79 2.20 -6.06
N GLY A 265 14.06 1.30 -5.11
CA GLY A 265 13.36 1.26 -3.82
C GLY A 265 13.94 2.11 -2.71
N SER A 266 15.19 2.56 -2.84
CA SER A 266 15.89 3.22 -1.75
C SER A 266 17.21 3.86 -2.19
N GLY A 267 17.69 4.84 -1.40
CA GLY A 267 18.96 5.52 -1.67
C GLY A 267 18.88 6.59 -2.75
N VAL A 268 17.69 6.88 -3.28
CA VAL A 268 17.45 7.99 -4.21
C VAL A 268 17.58 9.31 -3.47
N THR A 269 18.40 10.20 -3.98
CA THR A 269 18.67 11.55 -3.48
C THR A 269 18.65 12.52 -4.64
N LEU A 270 18.61 13.81 -4.35
CA LEU A 270 18.77 14.81 -5.40
C LEU A 270 20.09 14.65 -6.17
N ASN A 271 21.17 14.18 -5.56
CA ASN A 271 22.47 14.11 -6.22
C ASN A 271 22.64 12.92 -7.17
N ASN A 272 21.88 11.85 -6.97
CA ASN A 272 22.00 10.61 -7.75
C ASN A 272 20.71 10.21 -8.48
N PHE A 273 19.68 11.07 -8.46
CA PHE A 273 18.46 10.86 -9.22
C PHE A 273 18.74 11.05 -10.72
N ASP A 274 18.53 9.98 -11.47
CA ASP A 274 18.59 9.90 -12.92
C ASP A 274 17.24 9.32 -13.38
N PRO A 275 16.39 10.07 -14.09
CA PRO A 275 15.05 9.59 -14.44
C PRO A 275 15.04 8.46 -15.48
N ASP A 276 16.15 8.21 -16.19
CA ASP A 276 16.18 7.29 -17.33
C ASP A 276 16.55 5.84 -16.96
N VAL A 277 16.97 5.58 -15.71
CA VAL A 277 17.50 4.27 -15.31
C VAL A 277 16.43 3.27 -14.85
N ALA A 278 15.20 3.71 -14.62
CA ALA A 278 14.14 2.86 -14.07
C ALA A 278 12.74 3.32 -14.50
N ASP A 279 11.75 2.44 -14.37
CA ASP A 279 10.35 2.75 -14.65
C ASP A 279 9.72 3.62 -13.54
N GLY A 280 10.30 3.59 -12.34
CA GLY A 280 9.87 4.44 -11.23
C GLY A 280 10.83 4.48 -10.04
N PHE A 281 10.55 5.36 -9.10
CA PHE A 281 11.40 5.63 -7.93
C PHE A 281 10.54 5.75 -6.67
N ILE A 282 10.91 5.01 -5.63
CA ILE A 282 10.33 5.11 -4.29
C ILE A 282 11.27 5.97 -3.43
N ILE A 283 10.79 7.12 -3.00
CA ILE A 283 11.62 8.18 -2.40
C ILE A 283 11.11 8.51 -1.01
N GLY A 284 11.95 8.27 -0.01
CA GLY A 284 11.63 8.50 1.40
C GLY A 284 12.54 9.51 2.07
N THR A 285 13.53 9.06 2.82
CA THR A 285 14.31 9.91 3.74
C THR A 285 14.99 11.12 3.07
N SER A 286 15.36 11.04 1.80
CA SER A 286 16.06 12.12 1.10
C SER A 286 15.22 13.37 0.86
N ILE A 287 13.89 13.25 0.85
CA ILE A 287 12.97 14.38 0.73
C ILE A 287 12.45 14.86 2.08
N LYS A 288 12.93 14.30 3.19
CA LYS A 288 12.49 14.63 4.55
C LYS A 288 13.48 15.54 5.28
N THR A 289 12.96 16.28 6.25
CA THR A 289 13.71 17.05 7.26
C THR A 289 13.02 16.78 8.60
N ASP A 290 13.76 16.31 9.59
CA ASP A 290 13.23 15.95 10.92
C ASP A 290 12.03 14.98 10.85
N GLY A 291 12.13 13.99 9.97
CA GLY A 291 11.08 12.97 9.77
C GLY A 291 9.88 13.41 8.93
N ARG A 292 9.76 14.70 8.59
CA ARG A 292 8.65 15.27 7.82
C ARG A 292 9.02 15.54 6.37
N VAL A 293 8.09 15.38 5.43
CA VAL A 293 8.35 15.70 4.01
C VAL A 293 8.61 17.21 3.85
N CYS A 294 9.73 17.55 3.21
CA CYS A 294 10.11 18.92 2.90
C CYS A 294 9.65 19.27 1.48
N SER A 295 8.71 20.20 1.37
CA SER A 295 8.15 20.66 0.09
C SER A 295 9.22 21.08 -0.93
N LYS A 296 10.26 21.80 -0.49
CA LYS A 296 11.38 22.21 -1.35
C LYS A 296 12.12 21.01 -1.94
N LYS A 297 12.50 20.04 -1.11
CA LYS A 297 13.24 18.84 -1.56
C LYS A 297 12.38 17.97 -2.48
N ALA A 298 11.11 17.78 -2.13
CA ALA A 298 10.15 17.03 -2.95
C ALA A 298 9.97 17.67 -4.34
N ARG A 299 9.76 18.99 -4.42
CA ARG A 299 9.63 19.71 -5.70
C ARG A 299 10.90 19.63 -6.55
N GLN A 300 12.09 19.67 -5.94
CA GLN A 300 13.34 19.55 -6.68
C GLN A 300 13.49 18.19 -7.38
N ILE A 301 12.96 17.10 -6.81
CA ILE A 301 12.92 15.79 -7.48
C ILE A 301 11.99 15.84 -8.70
N VAL A 302 10.78 16.37 -8.53
CA VAL A 302 9.78 16.44 -9.62
C VAL A 302 10.27 17.34 -10.77
N VAL A 303 10.92 18.45 -10.45
CA VAL A 303 11.57 19.32 -11.45
C VAL A 303 12.64 18.54 -12.23
N ARG A 304 13.49 17.75 -11.56
CA ARG A 304 14.49 16.92 -12.25
C ARG A 304 13.87 15.83 -13.12
N ARG A 305 12.76 15.22 -12.69
CA ARG A 305 12.02 14.24 -13.50
C ARG A 305 11.54 14.86 -14.82
N ASN A 306 11.05 16.09 -14.78
CA ASN A 306 10.43 16.74 -15.95
C ASN A 306 11.45 17.43 -16.89
N HIS A 307 12.71 17.61 -16.44
CA HIS A 307 13.78 18.27 -17.21
C HIS A 307 14.96 17.34 -17.53
N GLY A 308 14.84 16.05 -17.20
CA GLY A 308 15.78 15.01 -17.63
C GLY A 308 15.63 14.69 -19.11
#